data_AF-A0A507E705-F1
#
_entry.id   AF-A0A507E705-F1
#
_cell.length_a   1.000
_cell.length_b   1.000
_cell.length_c   1.000
_cell.angle_alpha   90.00
_cell.angle_beta   90.00
_cell.angle_gamma   90.00
#
_symmetry.space_group_name_H-M   'P 1'
#
loop_
_entity.id
_entity.type
_entity.pdbx_description
1 polymer ?
#
loop_
_entity_poly.entity_id
_entity_poly.type
_entity_poly.pdbx_seq_one_letter_code
_entity_poly.pdbx_strand_id
1 'polypeptide(L)'
;MTIPPVTVKPSTNFNPPAIAYGTIPPYEFEKSRVMSPPHSRRRLVLALVTATALMCLTMSMRGLFEFQPPWKPRMPDNDDDAAGGKRVPVELFVMSKCPDAVYCESIFAGVLAKVGPITALSTHYIATPDKHSPDGATCKHGVSECIGNIQQLCMRHEHPSSWFGYVACVNTDNDAIPSREQAVACAESLDASYPEKCVTGQRGATLLRKDAEYVQGKGVTASCTVQIAGKTVCVRDGGEWRDGGVVGNDESESVAVERLARLVCEAYGGDDVPAACQTLAA
;
A
#
# COMPACT_ATOMS: atom_id res chain seq x y z
N MET A 1 17.89 -30.79 46.86
CA MET A 1 19.21 -30.21 46.52
C MET A 1 19.08 -28.70 46.57
N THR A 2 19.70 -28.09 47.57
CA THR A 2 19.61 -26.66 47.91
C THR A 2 20.77 -25.90 47.29
N ILE A 3 20.48 -24.83 46.56
CA ILE A 3 21.46 -23.96 45.88
C ILE A 3 22.00 -22.93 46.91
N PRO A 4 23.33 -22.73 47.05
CA PRO A 4 23.90 -21.72 47.95
C PRO A 4 23.90 -20.30 47.34
N PRO A 5 23.94 -19.24 48.17
CA PRO A 5 23.85 -17.86 47.72
C PRO A 5 25.17 -17.31 47.15
N VAL A 6 25.06 -16.47 46.12
CA VAL A 6 26.17 -15.75 45.49
C VAL A 6 26.39 -14.42 46.22
N THR A 7 27.59 -14.23 46.77
CA THR A 7 28.06 -12.96 47.35
C THR A 7 28.68 -12.06 46.29
N VAL A 8 28.18 -10.83 46.16
CA VAL A 8 28.76 -9.77 45.30
C VAL A 8 29.73 -8.93 46.12
N LYS A 9 30.99 -8.81 45.66
CA LYS A 9 32.00 -7.88 46.22
C LYS A 9 31.89 -6.50 45.56
N PRO A 10 32.04 -5.40 46.31
CA PRO A 10 32.03 -4.06 45.74
C PRO A 10 33.40 -3.70 45.15
N SER A 11 33.40 -3.16 43.93
CA SER A 11 34.57 -2.61 43.25
C SER A 11 34.71 -1.13 43.60
N THR A 12 35.77 -0.79 44.33
CA THR A 12 36.24 0.57 44.56
C THR A 12 37.15 1.03 43.42
N ASN A 13 36.86 2.21 42.84
CA ASN A 13 37.80 3.23 42.34
C ASN A 13 37.30 3.86 41.05
N PHE A 14 36.73 5.07 41.17
CA PHE A 14 36.81 6.06 40.10
C PHE A 14 37.03 7.43 40.75
N ASN A 15 38.21 7.99 40.52
CA ASN A 15 38.65 9.28 41.03
C ASN A 15 38.53 10.30 39.87
N PRO A 16 37.65 11.32 39.95
CA PRO A 16 37.61 12.37 38.93
C PRO A 16 38.73 13.40 39.15
N PRO A 17 39.31 13.99 38.08
CA PRO A 17 40.36 14.98 38.22
C PRO A 17 39.81 16.33 38.73
N ALA A 18 40.58 16.94 39.63
CA ALA A 18 40.34 18.26 40.19
C ALA A 18 40.60 19.36 39.15
N ILE A 19 39.65 20.28 38.99
CA ILE A 19 39.80 21.50 38.19
C ILE A 19 40.16 22.64 39.16
N ALA A 20 41.31 23.26 38.93
CA ALA A 20 41.82 24.37 39.72
C ALA A 20 41.04 25.67 39.43
N TYR A 21 40.57 26.34 40.48
CA TYR A 21 39.99 27.68 40.39
C TYR A 21 41.13 28.71 40.36
N GLY A 22 41.37 29.31 39.18
CA GLY A 22 42.23 30.47 39.01
C GLY A 22 41.47 31.78 39.29
N THR A 23 42.09 32.68 40.04
CA THR A 23 41.57 34.02 40.37
C THR A 23 41.64 34.95 39.16
N ILE A 24 40.54 35.64 38.87
CA ILE A 24 40.42 36.64 37.80
C ILE A 24 40.87 38.01 38.35
N PRO A 25 41.80 38.74 37.70
CA PRO A 25 42.12 40.12 38.07
C PRO A 25 41.02 41.10 37.62
N PRO A 26 40.83 42.24 38.31
CA PRO A 26 39.81 43.22 37.94
C PRO A 26 40.18 43.90 36.62
N TYR A 27 39.29 43.79 35.63
CA TYR A 27 39.39 44.53 34.37
C TYR A 27 38.73 45.90 34.52
N GLU A 28 39.49 46.92 34.13
CA GLU A 28 39.21 48.34 34.20
C GLU A 28 38.17 48.75 33.14
N PHE A 29 37.17 49.54 33.54
CA PHE A 29 36.04 49.92 32.70
C PHE A 29 36.41 51.09 31.77
N GLU A 30 36.85 50.78 30.56
CA GLU A 30 37.02 51.78 29.49
C GLU A 30 35.68 51.99 28.74
N LYS A 31 35.09 53.19 28.88
CA LYS A 31 33.88 53.60 28.16
C LYS A 31 34.14 53.67 26.66
N SER A 32 33.84 52.58 25.96
CA SER A 32 33.81 52.55 24.50
C SER A 32 32.53 53.24 23.99
N ARG A 33 32.71 54.23 23.11
CA ARG A 33 31.65 54.97 22.42
C ARG A 33 30.72 54.03 21.66
N VAL A 34 29.42 54.13 21.92
CA VAL A 34 28.37 53.45 21.14
C VAL A 34 28.34 54.05 19.74
N MET A 35 28.84 53.29 18.77
CA MET A 35 28.79 53.64 17.36
C MET A 35 27.53 53.01 16.76
N SER A 36 26.56 53.85 16.38
CA SER A 36 25.32 53.40 15.75
C SER A 36 25.62 52.65 14.44
N PRO A 37 25.03 51.46 14.19
CA PRO A 37 25.31 50.72 12.96
C PRO A 37 24.74 51.46 11.73
N PRO A 38 25.45 51.44 10.59
CA PRO A 38 24.99 52.10 9.37
C PRO A 38 23.65 51.49 8.91
N HIS A 39 22.69 52.37 8.60
CA HIS A 39 21.33 52.00 8.17
C HIS A 39 21.27 51.00 7.00
N SER A 40 22.33 50.90 6.19
CA SER A 40 22.43 49.96 5.06
C SER A 40 22.49 48.49 5.49
N ARG A 41 23.13 48.17 6.63
CA ARG A 41 23.21 46.79 7.14
C ARG A 41 21.87 46.30 7.68
N ARG A 42 21.09 47.18 8.31
CA ARG A 42 19.72 46.86 8.75
C ARG A 42 18.79 46.54 7.58
N ARG A 43 18.90 47.29 6.48
CA ARG A 43 18.10 47.05 5.27
C ARG A 43 18.49 45.73 4.58
N LEU A 44 19.77 45.40 4.53
CA LEU A 44 20.25 44.15 3.92
C LEU A 44 19.86 42.91 4.75
N VAL A 45 19.99 42.99 6.09
CA VAL A 45 19.57 41.90 6.99
C VAL A 45 18.05 41.70 6.92
N LEU A 46 17.27 42.79 6.89
CA LEU A 46 15.82 42.69 6.76
C LEU A 46 15.40 42.09 5.41
N ALA A 47 16.09 42.45 4.32
CA ALA A 47 15.85 41.88 2.99
C ALA A 47 16.21 40.38 2.89
N LEU A 48 17.27 39.93 3.58
CA LEU A 48 17.65 38.52 3.63
C LEU A 48 16.69 37.68 4.48
N VAL A 49 16.21 38.23 5.59
CA VAL A 49 15.20 37.58 6.46
C VAL A 49 13.85 37.48 5.74
N THR A 50 13.43 38.51 5.00
CA THR A 50 12.18 38.44 4.22
C THR A 50 12.31 37.49 3.03
N ALA A 51 13.46 37.46 2.33
CA ALA A 51 13.68 36.54 1.22
C ALA A 51 13.68 35.07 1.69
N THR A 52 14.33 34.75 2.81
CA THR A 52 14.32 33.40 3.39
C THR A 52 12.94 33.00 3.91
N ALA A 53 12.21 33.91 4.57
CA ALA A 53 10.84 33.66 4.98
C ALA A 53 9.89 33.41 3.79
N LEU A 54 10.04 34.15 2.69
CA LEU A 54 9.25 33.96 1.46
C LEU A 54 9.63 32.66 0.72
N MET A 55 10.90 32.27 0.75
CA MET A 55 11.37 30.99 0.22
C MET A 55 10.84 29.80 1.05
N CYS A 56 10.85 29.90 2.38
CA CYS A 56 10.20 28.93 3.26
C CYS A 56 8.69 28.88 3.05
N LEU A 57 8.02 30.03 2.90
CA LEU A 57 6.57 30.08 2.67
C LEU A 57 6.18 29.45 1.32
N THR A 58 7.01 29.64 0.29
CA THR A 58 6.81 29.00 -1.03
C THR A 58 7.18 27.52 -1.03
N MET A 59 8.16 27.08 -0.23
CA MET A 59 8.43 25.64 -0.01
C MET A 59 7.32 24.96 0.80
N SER A 60 6.74 25.65 1.79
CA SER A 60 5.56 25.16 2.54
C SER A 60 4.29 25.17 1.68
N MET A 61 4.13 26.12 0.75
CA MET A 61 3.03 26.11 -0.23
C MET A 61 3.26 25.11 -1.38
N ARG A 62 4.50 24.66 -1.62
CA ARG A 62 4.80 23.49 -2.45
C ARG A 62 4.51 22.16 -1.74
N GLY A 63 4.28 22.18 -0.43
CA GLY A 63 3.79 21.05 0.37
C GLY A 63 2.29 20.80 0.30
N LEU A 64 1.56 21.51 -0.59
CA LEU A 64 0.15 21.25 -0.89
C LEU A 64 -0.06 20.48 -2.20
N PHE A 65 1.00 20.11 -2.91
CA PHE A 65 0.91 18.90 -3.73
C PHE A 65 0.92 17.74 -2.74
N GLU A 66 -0.26 17.28 -2.34
CA GLU A 66 -0.44 15.93 -1.83
C GLU A 66 0.33 15.01 -2.77
N PHE A 67 1.51 14.56 -2.33
CA PHE A 67 2.20 13.44 -2.97
C PHE A 67 1.33 12.23 -2.63
N GLN A 68 0.20 12.09 -3.32
CA GLN A 68 -0.67 10.94 -3.19
C GLN A 68 0.23 9.77 -3.57
N PRO A 69 0.49 8.85 -2.61
CA PRO A 69 1.32 7.71 -2.95
C PRO A 69 0.62 6.96 -4.09
N PRO A 70 1.39 6.29 -4.97
CA PRO A 70 0.86 5.68 -6.19
C PRO A 70 -0.27 4.65 -5.97
N TRP A 71 -0.55 4.27 -4.72
CA TRP A 71 -1.63 3.36 -4.31
C TRP A 71 -2.94 4.05 -3.82
N LYS A 72 -3.11 5.37 -4.00
CA LYS A 72 -4.39 6.09 -3.76
C LYS A 72 -5.31 6.27 -4.99
N PRO A 73 -5.45 5.36 -5.98
CA PRO A 73 -6.52 5.54 -6.95
C PRO A 73 -7.86 5.28 -6.26
N ARG A 74 -8.73 6.29 -6.20
CA ARG A 74 -10.14 6.11 -5.78
C ARG A 74 -10.79 5.18 -6.80
N MET A 75 -11.05 3.94 -6.41
CA MET A 75 -11.85 3.04 -7.25
C MET A 75 -13.31 3.48 -7.21
N PRO A 76 -14.00 3.49 -8.35
CA PRO A 76 -15.45 3.58 -8.32
C PRO A 76 -16.01 2.31 -7.69
N ASP A 77 -17.03 2.45 -6.86
CA ASP A 77 -17.63 1.30 -6.15
C ASP A 77 -18.18 0.29 -7.17
N ASN A 78 -17.92 -1.00 -6.94
CA ASN A 78 -18.43 -2.09 -7.79
C ASN A 78 -19.96 -2.29 -7.64
N ASP A 79 -20.60 -1.63 -6.67
CA ASP A 79 -22.06 -1.70 -6.48
C ASP A 79 -22.84 -0.82 -7.48
N ASP A 80 -22.15 -0.01 -8.28
CA ASP A 80 -22.74 0.81 -9.36
C ASP A 80 -23.19 0.00 -10.58
N ASP A 81 -23.03 -1.33 -10.59
CA ASP A 81 -23.60 -2.21 -11.61
C ASP A 81 -25.15 -2.14 -11.63
N ALA A 82 -25.77 -1.60 -10.58
CA ALA A 82 -27.20 -1.28 -10.53
C ALA A 82 -27.57 0.07 -11.22
N ALA A 83 -26.59 0.90 -11.58
CA ALA A 83 -26.76 2.23 -12.15
C ALA A 83 -26.17 2.35 -13.58
N GLY A 84 -26.43 1.36 -14.44
CA GLY A 84 -26.50 1.56 -15.90
C GLY A 84 -25.20 1.80 -16.69
N GLY A 85 -24.02 1.75 -16.08
CA GLY A 85 -22.73 1.81 -16.78
C GLY A 85 -22.18 0.42 -17.11
N LYS A 86 -21.90 0.11 -18.39
CA LYS A 86 -21.30 -1.18 -18.80
C LYS A 86 -19.82 -1.25 -18.44
N ARG A 87 -19.43 -1.61 -17.21
CA ARG A 87 -18.01 -1.88 -16.89
C ARG A 87 -17.61 -3.30 -17.35
N VAL A 88 -16.33 -3.48 -17.65
CA VAL A 88 -15.75 -4.77 -18.01
C VAL A 88 -15.36 -5.51 -16.73
N PRO A 89 -15.90 -6.73 -16.49
CA PRO A 89 -15.49 -7.55 -15.36
C PRO A 89 -14.03 -7.99 -15.52
N VAL A 90 -13.23 -7.68 -14.51
CA VAL A 90 -11.84 -8.14 -14.37
C VAL A 90 -11.72 -8.85 -13.03
N GLU A 91 -11.38 -10.13 -13.07
CA GLU A 91 -11.26 -10.99 -11.89
C GLU A 91 -9.80 -11.45 -11.75
N LEU A 92 -9.20 -11.20 -10.59
CA LEU A 92 -7.88 -11.69 -10.22
C LEU A 92 -8.03 -12.82 -9.21
N PHE A 93 -7.59 -14.01 -9.54
CA PHE A 93 -7.59 -15.16 -8.64
C PHE A 93 -6.22 -15.27 -8.00
N VAL A 94 -6.14 -15.02 -6.70
CA VAL A 94 -4.91 -14.71 -5.97
C VAL A 94 -4.84 -15.45 -4.64
N MET A 95 -3.70 -15.35 -3.97
CA MET A 95 -3.57 -15.64 -2.55
C MET A 95 -2.75 -14.52 -1.91
N SER A 96 -3.14 -14.04 -0.72
CA SER A 96 -2.53 -12.84 -0.12
C SER A 96 -1.04 -12.97 0.18
N LYS A 97 -0.48 -14.18 0.34
CA LYS A 97 0.97 -14.40 0.56
C LYS A 97 1.71 -14.95 -0.66
N CYS A 98 1.10 -14.92 -1.84
CA CYS A 98 1.72 -15.42 -3.06
C CYS A 98 2.53 -14.31 -3.75
N PRO A 99 3.84 -14.49 -4.00
CA PRO A 99 4.66 -13.48 -4.68
C PRO A 99 4.18 -13.21 -6.11
N ASP A 100 3.62 -14.21 -6.80
CA ASP A 100 3.03 -14.02 -8.13
C ASP A 100 1.75 -13.17 -8.09
N ALA A 101 0.97 -13.22 -6.99
CA ALA A 101 -0.16 -12.32 -6.79
C ALA A 101 0.31 -10.88 -6.59
N VAL A 102 1.32 -10.65 -5.75
CA VAL A 102 1.88 -9.30 -5.50
C VAL A 102 2.32 -8.64 -6.81
N TYR A 103 3.03 -9.37 -7.67
CA TYR A 103 3.44 -8.89 -8.98
C TYR A 103 2.22 -8.63 -9.90
N CYS A 104 1.27 -9.56 -9.95
CA CYS A 104 0.06 -9.41 -10.75
C CYS A 104 -0.77 -8.18 -10.36
N GLU A 105 -0.96 -7.97 -9.05
CA GLU A 105 -1.72 -6.86 -8.49
C GLU A 105 -1.01 -5.51 -8.73
N SER A 106 0.33 -5.47 -8.74
CA SER A 106 1.08 -4.26 -9.11
C SER A 106 0.88 -3.87 -10.58
N ILE A 107 0.83 -4.85 -11.50
CA ILE A 107 0.46 -4.62 -12.90
C ILE A 107 -0.96 -4.05 -12.98
N PHE A 108 -1.91 -4.62 -12.24
CA PHE A 108 -3.29 -4.15 -12.26
C PHE A 108 -3.46 -2.74 -11.69
N ALA A 109 -2.63 -2.29 -10.75
CA ALA A 109 -2.60 -0.88 -10.35
C ALA A 109 -2.30 0.04 -11.55
N GLY A 110 -1.38 -0.34 -12.43
CA GLY A 110 -1.10 0.37 -13.68
C GLY A 110 -2.23 0.29 -14.70
N VAL A 111 -2.90 -0.86 -14.82
CA VAL A 111 -4.08 -1.03 -15.69
C VAL A 111 -5.20 -0.09 -15.27
N LEU A 112 -5.52 -0.03 -13.97
CA LEU A 112 -6.57 0.82 -13.42
C LEU A 112 -6.27 2.31 -13.58
N ALA A 113 -5.00 2.70 -13.53
CA ALA A 113 -4.61 4.08 -13.82
C ALA A 113 -4.95 4.50 -15.26
N LYS A 114 -5.04 3.55 -16.21
CA LYS A 114 -5.42 3.81 -17.61
C LYS A 114 -6.92 3.64 -17.86
N VAL A 115 -7.52 2.56 -17.36
CA VAL A 115 -8.88 2.11 -17.73
C VAL A 115 -9.80 1.85 -16.53
N GLY A 116 -9.45 2.34 -15.34
CA GLY A 116 -10.23 2.19 -14.11
C GLY A 116 -11.72 2.55 -14.23
N PRO A 117 -12.11 3.67 -14.88
CA PRO A 117 -13.52 4.05 -14.99
C PRO A 117 -14.43 3.03 -15.71
N ILE A 118 -13.85 2.21 -16.59
CA ILE A 118 -14.56 1.17 -17.35
C ILE A 118 -14.29 -0.24 -16.83
N THR A 119 -13.58 -0.38 -15.71
CA THR A 119 -13.16 -1.66 -15.14
C THR A 119 -13.94 -1.95 -13.87
N ALA A 120 -14.56 -3.13 -13.79
CA ALA A 120 -15.10 -3.68 -12.54
C ALA A 120 -14.13 -4.73 -12.02
N LEU A 121 -13.19 -4.31 -11.16
CA LEU A 121 -12.14 -5.19 -10.63
C LEU A 121 -12.62 -5.95 -9.40
N SER A 122 -12.25 -7.22 -9.31
CA SER A 122 -12.41 -8.04 -8.10
C SER A 122 -11.22 -8.97 -7.89
N THR A 123 -10.84 -9.21 -6.64
CA THR A 123 -9.93 -10.31 -6.26
C THR A 123 -10.74 -11.50 -5.71
N HIS A 124 -10.30 -12.71 -5.99
CA HIS A 124 -10.87 -13.93 -5.46
C HIS A 124 -9.74 -14.83 -4.95
N TYR A 125 -9.92 -15.44 -3.78
CA TYR A 125 -8.87 -16.06 -3.01
C TYR A 125 -8.89 -17.57 -3.14
N ILE A 126 -7.80 -18.12 -3.65
CA ILE A 126 -7.60 -19.55 -3.76
C ILE A 126 -7.38 -20.11 -2.35
N ALA A 127 -8.34 -20.91 -1.88
CA ALA A 127 -8.26 -21.67 -0.65
C ALA A 127 -9.12 -22.93 -0.76
N THR A 128 -8.98 -23.86 0.18
CA THR A 128 -9.87 -25.02 0.28
C THR A 128 -10.95 -24.75 1.32
N PRO A 129 -12.24 -24.64 0.94
CA PRO A 129 -13.34 -24.39 1.88
C PRO A 129 -13.37 -25.43 3.01
N ASP A 130 -13.48 -24.95 4.25
CA ASP A 130 -13.57 -25.79 5.44
C ASP A 130 -14.44 -25.12 6.50
N LYS A 131 -15.67 -25.60 6.66
CA LYS A 131 -16.63 -25.09 7.66
C LYS A 131 -16.21 -25.34 9.11
N HIS A 132 -15.24 -26.22 9.34
CA HIS A 132 -14.72 -26.55 10.67
C HIS A 132 -13.46 -25.74 11.01
N SER A 133 -12.83 -25.12 10.01
CA SER A 133 -11.75 -24.16 10.22
C SER A 133 -12.31 -22.86 10.84
N PRO A 134 -11.62 -22.25 11.82
CA PRO A 134 -12.00 -20.94 12.35
C PRO A 134 -12.00 -19.85 11.25
N ASP A 135 -11.15 -20.01 10.22
CA ASP A 135 -11.04 -19.08 9.09
C ASP A 135 -12.03 -19.41 7.96
N GLY A 136 -12.82 -20.49 8.10
CA GLY A 136 -13.77 -20.97 7.07
C GLY A 136 -13.11 -21.66 5.87
N ALA A 137 -11.78 -21.70 5.82
CA ALA A 137 -11.01 -22.36 4.78
C ALA A 137 -9.63 -22.80 5.30
N THR A 138 -8.90 -23.54 4.47
CA THR A 138 -7.46 -23.82 4.62
C THR A 138 -6.70 -23.24 3.43
N CYS A 139 -5.57 -22.59 3.70
CA CYS A 139 -4.82 -21.82 2.70
C CYS A 139 -3.42 -22.43 2.47
N LYS A 140 -2.85 -22.20 1.28
CA LYS A 140 -1.61 -22.85 0.83
C LYS A 140 -0.42 -22.43 1.68
N HIS A 141 -0.33 -21.15 2.02
CA HIS A 141 0.77 -20.60 2.83
C HIS A 141 0.42 -20.55 4.33
N GLY A 142 -0.55 -21.37 4.76
CA GLY A 142 -0.94 -21.52 6.16
C GLY A 142 -1.91 -20.45 6.66
N VAL A 143 -2.07 -20.39 7.98
CA VAL A 143 -3.09 -19.56 8.65
C VAL A 143 -2.86 -18.06 8.41
N SER A 144 -1.60 -17.62 8.33
CA SER A 144 -1.26 -16.21 8.05
C SER A 144 -1.85 -15.71 6.74
N GLU A 145 -1.85 -16.55 5.70
CA GLU A 145 -2.52 -16.26 4.42
C GLU A 145 -4.04 -16.25 4.55
N CYS A 146 -4.65 -17.18 5.29
CA CYS A 146 -6.10 -17.15 5.49
C CYS A 146 -6.56 -15.84 6.14
N ILE A 147 -5.84 -15.38 7.18
CA ILE A 147 -6.14 -14.10 7.83
C ILE A 147 -5.89 -12.93 6.86
N GLY A 148 -4.82 -12.97 6.04
CA GLY A 148 -4.56 -11.97 5.01
C GLY A 148 -5.65 -11.89 3.94
N ASN A 149 -6.15 -13.04 3.47
CA ASN A 149 -7.27 -13.13 2.54
C ASN A 149 -8.53 -12.52 3.19
N ILE A 150 -8.81 -12.84 4.46
CA ILE A 150 -9.93 -12.28 5.22
C ILE A 150 -9.80 -10.75 5.35
N GLN A 151 -8.61 -10.24 5.67
CA GLN A 151 -8.36 -8.80 5.77
C GLN A 151 -8.73 -8.07 4.48
N GLN A 152 -8.23 -8.56 3.34
CA GLN A 152 -8.50 -7.96 2.04
C GLN A 152 -9.97 -8.11 1.63
N LEU A 153 -10.62 -9.26 1.90
CA LEU A 153 -12.05 -9.48 1.66
C LEU A 153 -12.94 -8.56 2.51
N CYS A 154 -12.61 -8.37 3.78
CA CYS A 154 -13.33 -7.48 4.67
C CYS A 154 -13.17 -6.01 4.25
N MET A 155 -11.97 -5.60 3.84
CA MET A 155 -11.75 -4.27 3.27
C MET A 155 -12.58 -4.05 2.01
N ARG A 156 -12.66 -5.04 1.11
CA ARG A 156 -13.54 -4.98 -0.07
C ARG A 156 -15.02 -4.87 0.31
N HIS A 157 -15.45 -5.61 1.33
CA HIS A 157 -16.85 -5.61 1.78
C HIS A 157 -17.27 -4.30 2.44
N GLU A 158 -16.42 -3.67 3.25
CA GLU A 158 -16.79 -2.48 4.03
C GLU A 158 -16.28 -1.16 3.41
N HIS A 159 -15.25 -1.22 2.55
CA HIS A 159 -14.61 -0.08 1.90
C HIS A 159 -14.33 -0.31 0.40
N PRO A 160 -15.36 -0.55 -0.43
CA PRO A 160 -15.24 -0.89 -1.86
C PRO A 160 -14.50 0.15 -2.74
N SER A 161 -14.42 1.41 -2.31
CA SER A 161 -13.65 2.43 -3.04
C SER A 161 -12.15 2.40 -2.77
N SER A 162 -11.75 1.82 -1.62
CA SER A 162 -10.39 1.90 -1.08
C SER A 162 -9.68 0.54 -1.01
N TRP A 163 -10.41 -0.58 -1.14
CA TRP A 163 -9.87 -1.91 -0.89
C TRP A 163 -8.70 -2.29 -1.80
N PHE A 164 -8.68 -1.90 -3.08
CA PHE A 164 -7.56 -2.28 -3.94
C PHE A 164 -6.30 -1.47 -3.62
N GLY A 165 -6.46 -0.20 -3.22
CA GLY A 165 -5.37 0.57 -2.63
C GLY A 165 -4.87 -0.08 -1.33
N TYR A 166 -5.76 -0.69 -0.55
CA TYR A 166 -5.40 -1.42 0.65
C TYR A 166 -4.59 -2.68 0.32
N VAL A 167 -5.02 -3.47 -0.68
CA VAL A 167 -4.27 -4.63 -1.20
C VAL A 167 -2.87 -4.21 -1.63
N ALA A 168 -2.75 -3.14 -2.44
CA ALA A 168 -1.47 -2.63 -2.88
C ALA A 168 -0.56 -2.19 -1.71
N CYS A 169 -1.14 -1.58 -0.67
CA CYS A 169 -0.40 -1.16 0.51
C CYS A 169 0.11 -2.34 1.35
N VAL A 170 -0.74 -3.33 1.68
CA VAL A 170 -0.29 -4.48 2.48
C VAL A 170 0.72 -5.36 1.72
N ASN A 171 0.71 -5.30 0.39
CA ASN A 171 1.69 -5.99 -0.44
C ASN A 171 3.09 -5.34 -0.43
N THR A 172 3.26 -4.12 0.09
CA THR A 172 4.58 -3.48 0.22
C THR A 172 5.51 -4.24 1.16
N ASP A 173 4.96 -4.95 2.14
CA ASP A 173 5.63 -5.94 2.96
C ASP A 173 4.72 -7.17 3.08
N ASN A 174 4.79 -8.04 2.06
CA ASN A 174 3.97 -9.25 1.95
C ASN A 174 4.28 -10.27 3.06
N ASP A 175 5.51 -10.27 3.57
CA ASP A 175 5.94 -11.16 4.65
C ASP A 175 5.24 -10.79 5.95
N ALA A 176 5.03 -9.49 6.20
CA ALA A 176 4.32 -9.00 7.38
C ALA A 176 2.84 -9.41 7.44
N ILE A 177 2.19 -9.80 6.33
CA ILE A 177 0.81 -10.30 6.36
C ILE A 177 0.70 -11.51 7.31
N PRO A 178 -0.17 -11.48 8.34
CA PRO A 178 -1.35 -10.62 8.48
C PRO A 178 -1.23 -9.55 9.59
N SER A 179 -0.08 -8.90 9.71
CA SER A 179 0.23 -7.91 10.76
C SER A 179 -0.91 -6.90 10.90
N ARG A 180 -1.50 -6.85 12.10
CA ARG A 180 -2.57 -5.90 12.41
C ARG A 180 -2.08 -4.46 12.31
N GLU A 181 -0.83 -4.20 12.71
CA GLU A 181 -0.24 -2.85 12.65
C GLU A 181 -0.18 -2.35 11.20
N GLN A 182 0.36 -3.16 10.29
CA GLN A 182 0.41 -2.83 8.86
C GLN A 182 -0.99 -2.69 8.27
N ALA A 183 -1.90 -3.61 8.59
CA ALA A 183 -3.27 -3.58 8.11
C ALA A 183 -4.01 -2.29 8.53
N VAL A 184 -3.91 -1.90 9.79
CA VAL A 184 -4.53 -0.65 10.28
C VAL A 184 -3.92 0.56 9.59
N ALA A 185 -2.58 0.64 9.54
CA ALA A 185 -1.89 1.75 8.91
C ALA A 185 -2.26 1.90 7.42
N CYS A 186 -2.38 0.79 6.69
CA CYS A 186 -2.80 0.80 5.29
C CYS A 186 -4.24 1.29 5.11
N ALA A 187 -5.19 0.84 5.94
CA ALA A 187 -6.57 1.32 5.88
C ALA A 187 -6.65 2.83 6.19
N GLU A 188 -6.01 3.29 7.26
CA GLU A 188 -5.99 4.69 7.66
C GLU A 188 -5.33 5.58 6.60
N SER A 189 -4.27 5.10 5.95
CA SER A 189 -3.62 5.84 4.86
C SER A 189 -4.57 6.13 3.70
N LEU A 190 -5.64 5.35 3.54
CA LEU A 190 -6.64 5.45 2.47
C LEU A 190 -7.95 6.09 2.94
N ASP A 191 -7.92 6.77 4.09
CA ASP A 191 -9.09 7.41 4.71
C ASP A 191 -10.24 6.41 4.98
N ALA A 192 -9.87 5.14 5.22
CA ALA A 192 -10.77 4.04 5.54
C ALA A 192 -10.53 3.53 6.97
N SER A 193 -11.58 3.00 7.61
CA SER A 193 -11.45 2.32 8.90
C SER A 193 -11.01 0.87 8.70
N TYR A 194 -10.17 0.34 9.59
CA TYR A 194 -9.88 -1.09 9.56
C TYR A 194 -11.09 -1.91 10.07
N PRO A 195 -11.60 -2.89 9.31
CA PRO A 195 -12.84 -3.61 9.61
C PRO A 195 -12.63 -4.73 10.64
N GLU A 196 -12.21 -4.36 11.85
CA GLU A 196 -11.80 -5.29 12.92
C GLU A 196 -12.86 -6.38 13.20
N LYS A 197 -14.14 -5.99 13.26
CA LYS A 197 -15.25 -6.90 13.54
C LYS A 197 -15.48 -7.90 12.42
N CYS A 198 -15.24 -7.50 11.17
CA CYS A 198 -15.31 -8.42 10.04
C CYS A 198 -14.15 -9.41 10.10
N VAL A 199 -12.93 -8.92 10.31
CA VAL A 199 -11.71 -9.74 10.28
C VAL A 199 -11.68 -10.78 11.41
N THR A 200 -12.03 -10.36 12.62
CA THR A 200 -12.00 -11.24 13.80
C THR A 200 -13.29 -12.05 14.00
N GLY A 201 -14.31 -11.79 13.19
CA GLY A 201 -15.64 -12.37 13.35
C GLY A 201 -15.99 -13.43 12.30
N GLN A 202 -17.13 -14.08 12.50
CA GLN A 202 -17.66 -15.11 11.59
C GLN A 202 -17.89 -14.57 10.16
N ARG A 203 -18.06 -13.25 10.00
CA ARG A 203 -18.25 -12.62 8.70
C ARG A 203 -17.03 -12.84 7.81
N GLY A 204 -15.82 -12.55 8.29
CA GLY A 204 -14.58 -12.76 7.54
C GLY A 204 -14.40 -14.20 7.09
N ALA A 205 -14.55 -15.14 8.02
CA ALA A 205 -14.49 -16.57 7.72
C ALA A 205 -15.55 -17.02 6.68
N THR A 206 -16.76 -16.44 6.76
CA THR A 206 -17.83 -16.73 5.78
C THR A 206 -17.53 -16.14 4.41
N LEU A 207 -16.96 -14.93 4.35
CA LEU A 207 -16.52 -14.31 3.10
C LEU A 207 -15.45 -15.18 2.44
N LEU A 208 -14.39 -15.55 3.17
CA LEU A 208 -13.31 -16.40 2.64
C LEU A 208 -13.84 -17.74 2.16
N ARG A 209 -14.69 -18.41 2.94
CA ARG A 209 -15.25 -19.70 2.53
C ARG A 209 -16.07 -19.61 1.24
N LYS A 210 -16.97 -18.63 1.13
CA LYS A 210 -17.81 -18.44 -0.07
C LYS A 210 -16.98 -18.07 -1.28
N ASP A 211 -15.97 -17.24 -1.08
CA ASP A 211 -15.07 -16.81 -2.14
C ASP A 211 -14.21 -17.98 -2.63
N ALA A 212 -13.70 -18.82 -1.74
CA ALA A 212 -13.01 -20.07 -2.08
C ALA A 212 -13.92 -21.08 -2.83
N GLU A 213 -15.18 -21.22 -2.41
CA GLU A 213 -16.18 -22.03 -3.13
C GLU A 213 -16.39 -21.51 -4.57
N TYR A 214 -16.43 -20.19 -4.76
CA TYR A 214 -16.52 -19.56 -6.07
C TYR A 214 -15.29 -19.85 -6.94
N VAL A 215 -14.08 -19.70 -6.39
CA VAL A 215 -12.83 -20.02 -7.08
C VAL A 215 -12.78 -21.49 -7.51
N GLN A 216 -13.17 -22.41 -6.62
CA GLN A 216 -13.25 -23.84 -6.95
C GLN A 216 -14.25 -24.11 -8.07
N GLY A 217 -15.42 -23.46 -8.05
CA GLY A 217 -16.42 -23.55 -9.11
C GLY A 217 -15.93 -23.08 -10.49
N LYS A 218 -14.94 -22.17 -10.53
CA LYS A 218 -14.28 -21.70 -11.75
C LYS A 218 -13.15 -22.63 -12.22
N GLY A 219 -12.75 -23.62 -11.43
CA GLY A 219 -11.65 -24.54 -11.74
C GLY A 219 -10.26 -23.87 -11.74
N VAL A 220 -10.12 -22.73 -11.05
CA VAL A 220 -8.85 -21.99 -10.97
C VAL A 220 -7.99 -22.54 -9.83
N THR A 221 -6.73 -22.84 -10.12
CA THR A 221 -5.80 -23.46 -9.16
C THR A 221 -4.47 -22.73 -8.98
N ALA A 222 -4.19 -21.73 -9.82
CA ALA A 222 -2.92 -21.00 -9.82
C ALA A 222 -3.12 -19.52 -9.49
N SER A 223 -2.30 -19.00 -8.60
CA SER A 223 -2.23 -17.57 -8.25
C SER A 223 -0.96 -17.01 -8.88
N CYS A 224 -1.01 -15.98 -9.73
CA CYS A 224 -2.17 -15.19 -10.14
C CYS A 224 -2.84 -15.78 -11.40
N THR A 225 -4.16 -15.95 -11.42
CA THR A 225 -4.92 -16.15 -12.67
C THR A 225 -5.74 -14.90 -12.97
N VAL A 226 -5.71 -14.42 -14.20
CA VAL A 226 -6.40 -13.20 -14.63
C VAL A 226 -7.51 -13.56 -15.60
N GLN A 227 -8.74 -13.15 -15.28
CA GLN A 227 -9.87 -13.22 -16.21
C GLN A 227 -10.36 -11.82 -16.59
N ILE A 228 -10.55 -11.58 -17.89
CA ILE A 228 -11.17 -10.37 -18.42
C ILE A 228 -12.41 -10.79 -19.22
N ALA A 229 -13.57 -10.22 -18.89
CA ALA A 229 -14.86 -10.60 -19.47
C ALA A 229 -15.11 -12.12 -19.45
N GLY A 230 -14.73 -12.78 -18.35
CA GLY A 230 -14.90 -14.22 -18.13
C GLY A 230 -13.92 -15.13 -18.89
N LYS A 231 -12.94 -14.58 -19.61
CA LYS A 231 -11.89 -15.35 -20.30
C LYS A 231 -10.57 -15.25 -19.55
N THR A 232 -9.93 -16.39 -19.29
CA THR A 232 -8.56 -16.42 -18.77
C THR A 232 -7.60 -15.88 -19.83
N VAL A 233 -6.87 -14.82 -19.50
CA VAL A 233 -5.97 -14.11 -20.42
C VAL A 233 -4.50 -14.28 -20.07
N CYS A 234 -4.19 -14.50 -18.80
CA CYS A 234 -2.88 -14.86 -18.33
C CYS A 234 -2.95 -15.60 -16.98
N VAL A 235 -1.99 -16.50 -16.76
CA VAL A 235 -1.70 -17.14 -15.49
C VAL A 235 -0.23 -16.87 -15.16
N ARG A 236 0.07 -16.40 -13.95
CA ARG A 236 1.44 -16.29 -13.46
C ARG A 236 1.70 -17.39 -12.46
N ASP A 237 2.70 -18.23 -12.70
CA ASP A 237 3.04 -19.34 -11.82
C ASP A 237 4.55 -19.59 -11.82
N GLY A 238 5.16 -19.44 -10.65
CA GLY A 238 6.60 -19.61 -10.45
C GLY A 238 7.41 -18.48 -11.07
N GLY A 239 6.89 -17.26 -11.07
CA GLY A 239 7.55 -16.10 -11.67
C GLY A 239 7.43 -15.99 -13.19
N GLU A 240 6.73 -16.91 -13.84
CA GLU A 240 6.53 -16.92 -15.29
C GLU A 240 5.05 -16.71 -15.65
N TRP A 241 4.80 -15.86 -16.64
CA TRP A 241 3.53 -15.80 -17.35
C TRP A 241 3.38 -17.02 -18.27
N ARG A 242 2.21 -17.66 -18.14
CA ARG A 242 1.74 -18.83 -18.88
C ARG A 242 0.29 -18.60 -19.30
N ASP A 243 -0.22 -19.50 -20.13
CA ASP A 243 -1.64 -19.65 -20.49
C ASP A 243 -2.38 -18.37 -20.89
N GLY A 244 -2.63 -18.20 -22.19
CA GLY A 244 -3.37 -17.06 -22.77
C GLY A 244 -2.50 -16.12 -23.60
N GLY A 245 -1.18 -16.13 -23.41
CA GLY A 245 -0.19 -15.53 -24.33
C GLY A 245 -0.25 -14.00 -24.44
N VAL A 246 -1.04 -13.34 -23.59
CA VAL A 246 -1.21 -11.88 -23.63
C VAL A 246 0.06 -11.19 -23.14
N VAL A 247 0.60 -11.61 -22.00
CA VAL A 247 1.83 -11.05 -21.41
C VAL A 247 2.97 -12.05 -21.59
N GLY A 248 4.09 -11.57 -22.15
CA GLY A 248 5.32 -12.37 -22.31
C GLY A 248 6.21 -12.35 -21.07
N ASN A 249 7.08 -13.36 -20.93
CA ASN A 249 8.03 -13.47 -19.81
C ASN A 249 9.16 -12.42 -19.87
N ASP A 250 9.55 -12.00 -21.07
CA ASP A 250 10.63 -11.03 -21.29
C ASP A 250 10.14 -9.59 -21.44
N GLU A 251 8.84 -9.35 -21.23
CA GLU A 251 8.23 -8.03 -21.39
C GLU A 251 8.38 -7.18 -20.12
N SER A 252 8.52 -5.86 -20.31
CA SER A 252 8.50 -4.94 -19.17
C SER A 252 7.11 -4.83 -18.56
N GLU A 253 7.04 -4.44 -17.29
CA GLU A 253 5.77 -4.21 -16.58
C GLU A 253 4.86 -3.21 -17.33
N SER A 254 5.45 -2.17 -17.93
CA SER A 254 4.71 -1.18 -18.72
C SER A 254 4.03 -1.81 -19.96
N VAL A 255 4.69 -2.76 -20.62
CA VAL A 255 4.12 -3.48 -21.77
C VAL A 255 2.99 -4.40 -21.30
N ALA A 256 3.17 -5.10 -20.18
CA ALA A 256 2.11 -5.92 -19.58
C ALA A 256 0.86 -5.08 -19.25
N VAL A 257 1.05 -3.91 -18.64
CA VAL A 257 -0.02 -2.94 -18.34
C VAL A 257 -0.77 -2.52 -19.61
N GLU A 258 -0.04 -2.15 -20.67
CA GLU A 258 -0.67 -1.70 -21.92
C GLU A 258 -1.46 -2.80 -22.60
N ARG A 259 -0.92 -4.02 -22.65
CA ARG A 259 -1.60 -5.16 -23.26
C ARG A 259 -2.88 -5.56 -22.51
N LEU A 260 -2.85 -5.60 -21.18
CA LEU A 260 -4.02 -5.91 -20.37
C LEU A 260 -5.07 -4.78 -20.43
N ALA A 261 -4.63 -3.52 -20.39
CA ALA A 261 -5.54 -2.38 -20.56
C ALA A 261 -6.21 -2.39 -21.94
N ARG A 262 -5.50 -2.79 -22.99
CA ARG A 262 -6.07 -2.95 -24.33
C ARG A 262 -7.18 -4.01 -24.35
N LEU A 263 -7.01 -5.15 -23.68
CA LEU A 263 -8.06 -6.17 -23.61
C LEU A 263 -9.31 -5.69 -22.88
N VAL A 264 -9.14 -4.87 -21.83
CA VAL A 264 -10.28 -4.20 -21.17
C VAL A 264 -10.99 -3.29 -22.16
N CYS A 265 -10.26 -2.47 -22.91
CA CYS A 265 -10.83 -1.61 -23.95
C CYS A 265 -11.57 -2.40 -25.05
N GLU A 266 -11.00 -3.52 -25.52
CA GLU A 266 -11.60 -4.38 -26.53
C GLU A 266 -12.89 -5.07 -26.04
N ALA A 267 -12.96 -5.37 -24.74
CA ALA A 267 -14.14 -5.98 -24.12
C ALA A 267 -15.22 -4.94 -23.73
N TYR A 268 -14.90 -3.64 -23.74
CA TYR A 268 -15.80 -2.59 -23.34
C TYR A 268 -16.87 -2.35 -24.41
N GLY A 269 -18.14 -2.53 -24.03
CA GLY A 269 -19.30 -2.37 -24.92
C GLY A 269 -20.11 -1.09 -24.69
N GLY A 270 -19.55 -0.11 -23.98
CA GLY A 270 -20.17 1.20 -23.73
C GLY A 270 -19.80 2.24 -24.81
N ASP A 271 -20.62 3.28 -24.94
CA ASP A 271 -20.44 4.30 -25.97
C ASP A 271 -19.36 5.33 -25.58
N ASP A 272 -19.19 5.59 -24.28
CA ASP A 272 -18.20 6.53 -23.74
C ASP A 272 -16.84 5.85 -23.55
N VAL A 273 -16.11 5.67 -24.65
CA VAL A 273 -14.79 5.00 -24.65
C VAL A 273 -13.70 5.95 -24.10
N PRO A 274 -12.95 5.56 -23.04
CA PRO A 274 -11.87 6.38 -22.49
C PRO A 274 -10.80 6.74 -23.52
N ALA A 275 -10.20 7.93 -23.39
CA ALA A 275 -9.10 8.38 -24.26
C ALA A 275 -7.91 7.39 -24.26
N ALA A 276 -7.65 6.74 -23.13
CA ALA A 276 -6.62 5.70 -23.03
C ALA A 276 -6.85 4.54 -24.00
N CYS A 277 -8.10 4.16 -24.26
CA CYS A 277 -8.43 3.12 -25.23
C CYS A 277 -8.13 3.53 -26.68
N GLN A 278 -8.23 4.83 -26.99
CA GLN A 278 -7.90 5.34 -28.32
C GLN A 278 -6.39 5.28 -28.60
N THR A 279 -5.57 5.50 -27.57
CA THR A 279 -4.10 5.46 -27.70
C THR A 279 -3.52 4.06 -27.63
N LEU A 280 -4.26 3.10 -27.05
CA LEU A 280 -3.88 1.69 -26.98
C LEU A 280 -4.24 0.90 -28.25
N ALA A 281 -4.98 1.51 -29.18
CA ALA A 281 -5.47 0.88 -30.41
C ALA A 281 -4.47 0.93 -31.59
N ALA A 282 -3.19 1.18 -31.33
CA ALA A 282 -2.14 1.33 -32.36
C ALA A 282 -1.17 0.13 -32.38
#